data_AF-G8R2Y8-F1
#
_entry.id   AF-G8R2Y8-F1
#
_cell.length_a   1.000
_cell.length_b   1.000
_cell.length_c   1.000
_cell.angle_alpha   90.00
_cell.angle_beta   90.00
_cell.angle_gamma   90.00
#
_symmetry.space_group_name_H-M   'P 1'
#
loop_
_entity.id
_entity.type
_entity.pdbx_description
1 polymer ?
#
loop_
_entity_poly.entity_id
_entity_poly.type
_entity_poly.pdbx_seq_one_letter_code
_entity_poly.pdbx_strand_id
1 'polypeptide(L)'
;MKKYLFTAVLIAASFITVAQSGNVGVGTTAPQAKLHVEGSLRVDSLKAIDYSKYNLVLDSASKKVAIQLIRSNRDTLVRIYAKTGGNSVPHLTATRIVWSGTDINTVPSAWDASTGIFTAPHKGFYRISTNLTFNPNTGNNAQHTVIVRKNGADFAAAGNFDSSGGGSIYKPAGSLSTMVELNAGETVSVWAFQGVGSTQTLYNSVWNFLSIEELP
;
A
#
# COMPACT_ATOMS: atom_id res chain seq x y z
N MET A 1 48.96 -77.57 -24.60
CA MET A 1 49.01 -76.11 -24.79
C MET A 1 47.83 -75.49 -24.05
N LYS A 2 48.07 -74.77 -22.94
CA LYS A 2 47.00 -74.14 -22.16
C LYS A 2 46.61 -72.82 -22.82
N LYS A 3 45.36 -72.71 -23.28
CA LYS A 3 44.79 -71.51 -23.89
C LYS A 3 44.23 -70.64 -22.75
N TYR A 4 44.93 -69.57 -22.38
CA TYR A 4 44.44 -68.62 -21.38
C TYR A 4 43.47 -67.66 -22.08
N LEU A 5 42.18 -67.78 -21.76
CA LEU A 5 41.16 -66.81 -22.15
C LEU A 5 41.21 -65.66 -21.13
N PHE A 6 41.82 -64.53 -21.50
CA PHE A 6 41.74 -63.31 -20.71
C PHE A 6 40.40 -62.61 -21.03
N THR A 7 39.39 -62.85 -20.20
CA THR A 7 38.18 -62.03 -20.23
C THR A 7 38.49 -60.72 -19.50
N ALA A 8 38.78 -59.66 -20.24
CA ALA A 8 38.85 -58.32 -19.66
C ALA A 8 37.45 -57.88 -19.25
N VAL A 9 37.13 -57.96 -17.95
CA VAL A 9 35.97 -57.24 -17.42
C VAL A 9 36.34 -55.77 -17.44
N LEU A 10 35.96 -55.07 -18.50
CA LEU A 10 36.06 -53.61 -18.55
C LEU A 10 34.98 -53.06 -17.62
N ILE A 11 35.31 -52.83 -16.35
CA ILE A 11 34.46 -52.02 -15.48
C ILE A 11 34.64 -50.58 -15.94
N ALA A 12 33.97 -50.21 -17.03
CA ALA A 12 33.78 -48.82 -17.36
C ALA A 12 32.87 -48.24 -16.27
N ALA A 13 33.45 -47.63 -15.24
CA ALA A 13 32.70 -46.71 -14.40
C ALA A 13 32.13 -45.64 -15.34
N SER A 14 30.84 -45.76 -15.64
CA SER A 14 30.19 -44.86 -16.59
C SER A 14 30.02 -43.53 -15.88
N PHE A 15 30.96 -42.61 -16.12
CA PHE A 15 30.89 -41.25 -15.58
C PHE A 15 29.60 -40.55 -16.00
N ILE A 16 29.08 -40.92 -17.17
CA ILE A 16 27.78 -40.49 -17.69
C ILE A 16 26.98 -41.75 -18.07
N THR A 17 25.73 -41.83 -17.60
CA THR A 17 24.76 -42.87 -17.92
C THR A 17 23.63 -42.25 -18.74
N VAL A 18 23.19 -42.90 -19.82
CA VAL A 18 21.94 -42.54 -20.52
C VAL A 18 20.98 -43.71 -20.39
N ALA A 19 19.92 -43.54 -19.61
CA ALA A 19 18.91 -44.58 -19.41
C ALA A 19 18.01 -44.73 -20.65
N GLN A 20 17.38 -45.90 -20.83
CA GLN A 20 16.42 -46.13 -21.91
C GLN A 20 15.23 -45.17 -21.88
N SER A 21 14.91 -44.58 -20.72
CA SER A 21 13.91 -43.52 -20.56
C SER A 21 14.34 -42.15 -21.12
N GLY A 22 15.57 -42.04 -21.62
CA GLY A 22 16.20 -40.79 -22.06
C GLY A 22 16.72 -39.91 -20.93
N ASN A 23 16.75 -40.42 -19.69
CA ASN A 23 17.33 -39.69 -18.55
C ASN A 23 18.85 -39.79 -18.57
N VAL A 24 19.55 -38.69 -18.29
CA VAL A 24 21.02 -38.65 -18.20
C VAL A 24 21.45 -38.61 -16.74
N GLY A 25 22.29 -39.57 -16.33
CA GLY A 25 22.96 -39.62 -15.03
C GLY A 25 24.42 -39.21 -15.15
N VAL A 26 24.96 -38.44 -14.19
CA VAL A 26 26.40 -38.20 -14.04
C VAL A 26 26.80 -38.69 -12.65
N GLY A 27 27.74 -39.64 -12.59
CA GLY A 27 28.11 -40.31 -11.33
C GLY A 27 27.09 -41.33 -10.79
N THR A 28 25.95 -41.51 -11.48
CA THR A 28 24.89 -42.45 -11.10
C THR A 28 24.46 -43.30 -12.29
N THR A 29 24.11 -44.57 -12.04
CA THR A 29 23.61 -45.51 -13.06
C THR A 29 22.09 -45.61 -13.10
N ALA A 30 21.39 -45.03 -12.13
CA ALA A 30 19.93 -45.07 -11.99
C ALA A 30 19.34 -43.64 -11.91
N PRO A 31 19.37 -42.84 -13.00
CA PRO A 31 18.88 -41.46 -12.97
C PRO A 31 17.36 -41.38 -12.75
N GLN A 32 16.95 -40.70 -11.68
CA GLN A 32 15.53 -40.53 -11.29
C GLN A 32 14.87 -39.26 -11.87
N ALA A 33 15.65 -38.41 -12.54
CA ALA A 33 15.20 -37.20 -13.21
C ALA A 33 15.81 -37.10 -14.62
N LYS A 34 15.31 -36.18 -15.46
CA LYS A 34 15.81 -35.99 -16.83
C LYS A 34 17.32 -35.74 -16.89
N LEU A 35 17.85 -35.03 -15.90
CA LEU A 35 19.28 -34.94 -15.59
C LEU A 35 19.46 -35.21 -14.09
N HIS A 36 20.26 -36.22 -13.72
CA HIS A 36 20.60 -36.54 -12.33
C HIS A 36 22.12 -36.54 -12.15
N VAL A 37 22.65 -35.60 -11.37
CA VAL A 37 24.08 -35.51 -11.05
C VAL A 37 24.29 -35.92 -9.59
N GLU A 38 24.99 -37.01 -9.37
CA GLU A 38 25.44 -37.43 -8.05
C GLU A 38 26.76 -36.70 -7.73
N GLY A 39 26.63 -35.43 -7.33
CA GLY A 39 27.76 -34.54 -7.08
C GLY A 39 27.39 -33.05 -7.21
N SER A 40 28.40 -32.18 -7.33
CA SER A 40 28.19 -30.76 -7.56
C SER A 40 27.91 -30.46 -9.04
N LEU A 41 26.88 -29.67 -9.31
CA LEU A 41 26.55 -29.17 -10.64
C LEU A 41 26.80 -27.66 -10.69
N ARG A 42 27.64 -27.22 -11.64
CA ARG A 42 27.79 -25.80 -11.98
C ARG A 42 26.91 -25.50 -13.20
N VAL A 43 26.04 -24.50 -13.08
CA VAL A 43 25.19 -24.01 -14.17
C VAL A 43 25.49 -22.53 -14.39
N ASP A 44 26.02 -22.16 -15.55
CA ASP A 44 26.42 -20.76 -15.82
C ASP A 44 25.21 -19.83 -16.05
N SER A 45 24.08 -20.36 -16.53
CA SER A 45 22.82 -19.62 -16.57
C SER A 45 21.62 -20.56 -16.42
N LEU A 46 20.68 -20.21 -15.54
CA LEU A 46 19.43 -20.95 -15.31
C LEU A 46 18.24 -20.05 -15.68
N LYS A 47 17.64 -20.29 -16.85
CA LYS A 47 16.46 -19.54 -17.35
C LYS A 47 15.15 -20.15 -16.82
N ALA A 48 15.05 -20.35 -15.51
CA ALA A 48 13.86 -20.96 -14.89
C ALA A 48 12.93 -19.94 -14.21
N ILE A 49 13.38 -18.69 -14.02
CA ILE A 49 12.68 -17.72 -13.17
C ILE A 49 12.42 -16.44 -13.94
N ASP A 50 11.14 -16.09 -14.09
CA ASP A 50 10.74 -14.73 -14.44
C ASP A 50 11.02 -13.83 -13.23
N TYR A 51 12.19 -13.21 -13.22
CA TYR A 51 12.66 -12.34 -12.13
C TYR A 51 11.74 -11.12 -11.88
N SER A 52 10.78 -10.84 -12.77
CA SER A 52 9.81 -9.77 -12.54
C SER A 52 8.72 -10.13 -11.52
N LYS A 53 8.56 -11.42 -11.18
CA LYS A 53 7.46 -11.92 -10.32
C LYS A 53 7.90 -12.71 -9.10
N TYR A 54 9.15 -13.19 -9.04
CA TYR A 54 9.61 -14.09 -7.98
C TYR A 54 11.02 -13.75 -7.50
N ASN A 55 11.19 -13.80 -6.17
CA ASN A 55 12.49 -13.79 -5.52
C ASN A 55 12.96 -15.24 -5.38
N LEU A 56 14.21 -15.47 -5.72
CA LEU A 56 14.89 -16.71 -5.37
C LEU A 56 15.44 -16.55 -3.95
N VAL A 57 14.83 -17.24 -2.99
CA VAL A 57 15.32 -17.24 -1.61
C VAL A 57 16.23 -18.45 -1.43
N LEU A 58 17.50 -18.18 -1.11
CA LEU A 58 18.49 -19.18 -0.74
C LEU A 58 18.64 -19.13 0.77
N ASP A 59 18.12 -20.14 1.47
CA ASP A 59 18.32 -20.29 2.91
C ASP A 59 19.49 -21.26 3.13
N SER A 60 20.64 -20.70 3.49
CA SER A 60 21.86 -21.46 3.78
C SER A 60 21.78 -22.24 5.10
N ALA A 61 20.94 -21.81 6.05
CA ALA A 61 20.75 -22.52 7.31
C ALA A 61 19.89 -23.77 7.12
N SER A 62 18.76 -23.65 6.41
CA SER A 62 17.89 -24.79 6.13
C SER A 62 18.28 -25.60 4.88
N LYS A 63 19.29 -25.14 4.12
CA LYS A 63 19.65 -25.68 2.79
C LYS A 63 18.47 -25.78 1.84
N LYS A 64 17.56 -24.81 1.90
CA LYS A 64 16.34 -24.78 1.08
C LYS A 64 16.47 -23.69 0.03
N VAL A 65 16.00 -24.03 -1.17
CA VAL A 65 15.77 -23.07 -2.25
C VAL A 65 14.27 -22.91 -2.37
N ALA A 66 13.77 -21.70 -2.14
CA ALA A 66 12.35 -21.40 -2.30
C ALA A 66 12.15 -20.38 -3.42
N ILE A 67 11.09 -20.59 -4.18
CA ILE A 67 10.55 -19.56 -5.07
C ILE A 67 9.54 -18.78 -4.24
N GLN A 68 9.95 -17.60 -3.77
CA GLN A 68 9.03 -16.69 -3.10
C GLN A 68 8.40 -15.80 -4.17
N LEU A 69 7.08 -15.68 -4.19
CA LEU A 69 6.44 -14.58 -4.94
C LEU A 69 7.09 -13.27 -4.51
N ILE A 70 7.54 -12.46 -5.46
CA ILE A 70 7.67 -11.03 -5.20
C ILE A 70 6.25 -10.59 -4.95
N ARG A 71 5.86 -10.56 -3.67
CA ARG A 71 4.74 -9.74 -3.26
C ARG A 71 5.23 -8.31 -3.48
N SER A 72 5.10 -7.82 -4.71
CA SER A 72 5.01 -6.39 -4.95
C SER A 72 3.77 -6.00 -4.16
N ASN A 73 3.99 -5.43 -2.98
CA ASN A 73 3.02 -4.87 -2.06
C ASN A 73 1.57 -5.28 -2.37
N ARG A 74 1.16 -6.56 -2.26
CA ARG A 74 -0.29 -6.85 -2.19
C ARG A 74 -0.89 -6.30 -0.88
N ASP A 75 -0.05 -5.68 -0.07
CA ASP A 75 -0.33 -4.52 0.78
C ASP A 75 -0.45 -3.22 -0.05
N THR A 76 -1.19 -3.28 -1.18
CA THR A 76 -1.43 -2.19 -2.15
C THR A 76 -2.57 -1.28 -1.70
N LEU A 77 -3.05 -1.48 -0.48
CA LEU A 77 -4.15 -0.70 0.07
C LEU A 77 -3.78 0.77 0.00
N VAL A 78 -4.67 1.58 -0.55
CA VAL A 78 -4.50 3.03 -0.51
C VAL A 78 -4.38 3.46 0.94
N ARG A 79 -3.29 4.15 1.26
CA ARG A 79 -3.04 4.83 2.53
C ARG A 79 -2.51 6.22 2.23
N ILE A 80 -3.32 7.22 2.54
CA ILE A 80 -2.97 8.64 2.47
C ILE A 80 -3.08 9.21 3.87
N TYR A 81 -2.05 9.91 4.34
CA TYR A 81 -2.12 10.70 5.55
C TYR A 81 -1.56 12.09 5.28
N ALA A 82 -2.43 13.10 5.38
CA ALA A 82 -2.12 14.48 5.04
C ALA A 82 -2.46 15.42 6.20
N LYS A 83 -1.74 16.54 6.30
CA LYS A 83 -1.85 17.55 7.37
C LYS A 83 -1.98 18.94 6.79
N THR A 84 -2.60 19.82 7.56
CA THR A 84 -2.81 21.20 7.12
C THR A 84 -2.93 22.21 8.24
N GLY A 85 -2.80 23.49 7.90
CA GLY A 85 -3.03 24.63 8.78
C GLY A 85 -3.34 25.87 7.94
N GLY A 86 -3.96 26.88 8.54
CA GLY A 86 -4.12 28.19 7.91
C GLY A 86 -5.13 28.27 6.75
N ASN A 87 -5.83 27.19 6.39
CA ASN A 87 -6.97 27.26 5.45
C ASN A 87 -7.99 28.27 5.98
N SER A 88 -8.44 29.19 5.12
CA SER A 88 -9.45 30.20 5.45
C SER A 88 -10.84 29.71 5.04
N VAL A 89 -11.80 29.79 5.96
CA VAL A 89 -13.18 29.33 5.78
C VAL A 89 -14.13 30.50 6.03
N PRO A 90 -14.72 31.10 4.97
CA PRO A 90 -15.64 32.23 5.11
C PRO A 90 -16.94 31.87 5.83
N HIS A 91 -17.62 32.89 6.37
CA HIS A 91 -18.91 32.74 7.03
C HIS A 91 -19.93 32.05 6.11
N LEU A 92 -20.60 31.01 6.63
CA LEU A 92 -21.64 30.24 5.95
C LEU A 92 -21.25 29.74 4.55
N THR A 93 -19.96 29.50 4.31
CA THR A 93 -19.45 29.02 3.02
C THR A 93 -18.64 27.75 3.21
N ALA A 94 -19.14 26.64 2.67
CA ALA A 94 -18.37 25.40 2.65
C ALA A 94 -17.12 25.59 1.77
N THR A 95 -15.95 25.33 2.34
CA THR A 95 -14.65 25.53 1.69
C THR A 95 -13.86 24.22 1.64
N ARG A 96 -13.33 23.87 0.46
CA ARG A 96 -12.51 22.66 0.30
C ARG A 96 -11.19 22.87 1.02
N ILE A 97 -10.79 21.87 1.80
CA ILE A 97 -9.53 21.92 2.51
C ILE A 97 -8.41 21.42 1.61
N VAL A 98 -7.39 22.25 1.47
CA VAL A 98 -6.12 21.89 0.83
C VAL A 98 -5.08 21.52 1.88
N TRP A 99 -4.14 20.66 1.52
CA TRP A 99 -3.23 20.03 2.47
C TRP A 99 -1.80 20.47 2.20
N SER A 100 -1.18 21.10 3.20
CA SER A 100 0.17 21.66 3.07
C SER A 100 1.28 20.63 3.23
N GLY A 101 0.97 19.43 3.74
CA GLY A 101 1.92 18.33 3.90
C GLY A 101 1.26 16.97 3.77
N THR A 102 2.00 16.00 3.21
CA THR A 102 1.57 14.60 3.10
C THR A 102 2.66 13.72 3.69
N ASP A 103 2.39 13.10 4.85
CA ASP A 103 3.38 12.27 5.54
C ASP A 103 3.39 10.83 4.98
N ILE A 104 2.24 10.35 4.51
CA ILE A 104 2.09 9.01 3.92
C ILE A 104 1.33 9.13 2.61
N ASN A 105 1.89 8.56 1.55
CA ASN A 105 1.22 8.42 0.27
C ASN A 105 1.71 7.15 -0.45
N THR A 106 0.93 6.09 -0.34
CA THR A 106 1.23 4.79 -0.97
C THR A 106 0.87 4.76 -2.46
N VAL A 107 0.03 5.71 -2.94
CA VAL A 107 -0.41 5.79 -4.34
C VAL A 107 -0.37 7.26 -4.81
N PRO A 108 0.81 7.82 -5.15
CA PRO A 108 0.94 9.24 -5.46
C PRO A 108 0.07 9.76 -6.60
N SER A 109 -0.27 8.91 -7.57
CA SER A 109 -1.17 9.27 -8.67
C SER A 109 -2.63 9.47 -8.26
N ALA A 110 -3.03 8.96 -7.09
CA ALA A 110 -4.40 9.03 -6.59
C ALA A 110 -4.66 10.24 -5.68
N TRP A 111 -3.62 10.99 -5.29
CA TRP A 111 -3.73 12.07 -4.31
C TRP A 111 -3.08 13.36 -4.80
N ASP A 112 -3.88 14.43 -4.84
CA ASP A 112 -3.39 15.79 -5.08
C ASP A 112 -3.66 16.67 -3.85
N ALA A 113 -2.62 16.88 -3.05
CA ALA A 113 -2.67 17.69 -1.83
C ALA A 113 -3.00 19.17 -2.10
N SER A 114 -2.59 19.69 -3.27
CA SER A 114 -2.77 21.10 -3.65
C SER A 114 -4.23 21.43 -3.96
N THR A 115 -4.98 20.45 -4.47
CA THR A 115 -6.41 20.57 -4.73
C THR A 115 -7.26 19.95 -3.62
N GLY A 116 -6.67 19.08 -2.79
CA GLY A 116 -7.34 18.35 -1.70
C GLY A 116 -8.24 17.22 -2.21
N ILE A 117 -7.94 16.68 -3.38
CA ILE A 117 -8.76 15.68 -4.06
C ILE A 117 -8.02 14.34 -4.07
N PHE A 118 -8.70 13.33 -3.56
CA PHE A 118 -8.36 11.93 -3.75
C PHE A 118 -9.20 11.35 -4.90
N THR A 119 -8.57 10.59 -5.80
CA THR A 119 -9.22 9.87 -6.90
C THR A 119 -8.94 8.38 -6.73
N ALA A 120 -9.99 7.58 -6.52
CA ALA A 120 -9.84 6.16 -6.23
C ALA A 120 -9.14 5.44 -7.41
N PRO A 121 -7.99 4.77 -7.19
CA PRO A 121 -7.26 4.08 -8.26
C PRO A 121 -7.96 2.79 -8.71
N HIS A 122 -8.78 2.19 -7.86
CA HIS A 122 -9.58 1.01 -8.14
C HIS A 122 -10.89 1.06 -7.35
N LYS A 123 -11.76 0.09 -7.63
CA LYS A 123 -12.98 -0.09 -6.85
C LYS A 123 -12.64 -0.68 -5.47
N GLY A 124 -13.22 -0.14 -4.41
CA GLY A 124 -13.02 -0.63 -3.05
C GLY A 124 -13.81 0.13 -1.99
N PHE A 125 -13.71 -0.32 -0.75
CA PHE A 125 -14.20 0.41 0.42
C PHE A 125 -13.05 1.21 1.05
N TYR A 126 -13.29 2.49 1.26
CA TYR A 126 -12.31 3.42 1.82
C TYR A 126 -12.84 4.00 3.12
N ARG A 127 -12.04 3.94 4.18
CA ARG A 127 -12.28 4.68 5.42
C ARG A 127 -11.66 6.07 5.30
N ILE A 128 -12.49 7.08 5.45
CA ILE A 128 -12.09 8.49 5.46
C ILE A 128 -12.19 8.99 6.90
N SER A 129 -11.07 9.34 7.49
CA SER A 129 -11.00 9.90 8.85
C SER A 129 -10.36 11.27 8.81
N THR A 130 -10.97 12.26 9.44
CA THR A 130 -10.45 13.63 9.47
C THR A 130 -10.82 14.34 10.76
N ASN A 131 -9.93 15.22 11.21
CA ASN A 131 -10.20 16.24 12.21
C ASN A 131 -9.79 17.58 11.61
N LEU A 132 -10.60 18.62 11.85
CA LEU A 132 -10.27 20.00 11.54
C LEU A 132 -10.58 20.86 12.75
N THR A 133 -9.56 21.55 13.23
CA THR A 133 -9.56 22.43 14.39
C THR A 133 -9.34 23.87 13.92
N PHE A 134 -10.24 24.77 14.31
CA PHE A 134 -10.16 26.19 13.98
C PHE A 134 -9.35 26.95 15.04
N ASN A 135 -8.84 28.14 14.67
CA ASN A 135 -8.33 29.08 15.65
C ASN A 135 -9.43 29.45 16.66
N PRO A 136 -9.06 29.77 17.92
CA PRO A 136 -10.01 30.29 18.89
C PRO A 136 -10.71 31.52 18.34
N ASN A 137 -12.01 31.64 18.60
CA ASN A 137 -12.81 32.75 18.12
C ASN A 137 -13.81 33.19 19.20
N THR A 138 -14.43 34.34 18.99
CA THR A 138 -15.39 34.95 19.92
C THR A 138 -16.85 34.72 19.50
N GLY A 139 -17.09 33.90 18.47
CA GLY A 139 -18.42 33.60 17.95
C GLY A 139 -19.17 32.62 18.84
N ASN A 140 -20.14 33.11 19.61
CA ASN A 140 -20.95 32.25 20.47
C ASN A 140 -21.91 31.38 19.65
N ASN A 141 -22.05 30.10 20.02
CA ASN A 141 -23.05 29.18 19.48
C ASN A 141 -22.97 29.00 17.95
N ALA A 142 -21.77 29.14 17.38
CA ALA A 142 -21.53 28.99 15.96
C ALA A 142 -21.22 27.53 15.60
N GLN A 143 -21.76 27.08 14.48
CA GLN A 143 -21.50 25.75 13.93
C GLN A 143 -20.07 25.68 13.38
N HIS A 144 -19.39 24.56 13.60
CA HIS A 144 -18.15 24.17 12.93
C HIS A 144 -18.33 22.75 12.44
N THR A 145 -18.31 22.55 11.13
CA THR A 145 -18.64 21.26 10.49
C THR A 145 -17.55 20.85 9.52
N VAL A 146 -17.23 19.56 9.56
CA VAL A 146 -16.42 18.89 8.56
C VAL A 146 -17.33 18.03 7.69
N ILE A 147 -17.08 18.09 6.39
CA ILE A 147 -17.91 17.44 5.38
C ILE A 147 -16.97 16.61 4.49
N VAL A 148 -17.28 15.34 4.32
CA VAL A 148 -16.69 14.49 3.28
C VAL A 148 -17.63 14.55 2.09
N ARG A 149 -17.10 14.93 0.92
CA ARG A 149 -17.81 14.91 -0.35
C ARG A 149 -17.35 13.75 -1.22
N LYS A 150 -18.30 13.04 -1.82
CA LYS A 150 -18.07 12.05 -2.87
C LYS A 150 -18.51 12.63 -4.21
N ASN A 151 -17.62 12.64 -5.21
CA ASN A 151 -17.90 13.18 -6.55
C ASN A 151 -18.50 14.61 -6.53
N GLY A 152 -18.05 15.44 -5.59
CA GLY A 152 -18.51 16.82 -5.42
C GLY A 152 -19.83 16.98 -4.63
N ALA A 153 -20.54 15.91 -4.29
CA ALA A 153 -21.74 15.94 -3.46
C ALA A 153 -21.44 15.61 -2.00
N ASP A 154 -22.17 16.22 -1.07
CA ASP A 154 -22.07 15.91 0.37
C ASP A 154 -22.41 14.43 0.61
N PHE A 155 -21.50 13.70 1.27
CA PHE A 155 -21.65 12.27 1.55
C PHE A 155 -21.81 12.00 3.05
N ALA A 156 -20.97 12.64 3.86
CA ALA A 156 -21.06 12.57 5.32
C ALA A 156 -20.60 13.89 5.93
N ALA A 157 -21.22 14.29 7.04
CA ALA A 157 -20.84 15.50 7.75
C ALA A 157 -20.92 15.26 9.26
N ALA A 158 -20.03 15.91 10.00
CA ALA A 158 -20.08 15.96 11.45
C ALA A 158 -19.61 17.35 11.90
N GLY A 159 -20.29 17.90 12.89
CA GLY A 159 -19.98 19.22 13.39
C GLY A 159 -20.33 19.39 14.85
N ASN A 160 -19.77 20.42 15.45
CA ASN A 160 -20.03 20.85 16.81
C ASN A 160 -20.49 22.31 16.79
N PHE A 161 -21.23 22.70 17.82
CA PHE A 161 -21.47 24.12 18.12
C PHE A 161 -20.44 24.57 19.15
N ASP A 162 -19.84 25.74 18.95
CA ASP A 162 -19.02 26.33 20.01
C ASP A 162 -19.94 26.79 21.15
N SER A 163 -19.99 26.01 22.23
CA SER A 163 -20.83 26.30 23.39
C SER A 163 -20.20 27.31 24.36
N SER A 164 -18.94 27.71 24.15
CA SER A 164 -18.20 28.58 25.07
C SER A 164 -18.13 30.01 24.54
N GLY A 165 -19.02 30.87 25.05
CA GLY A 165 -19.07 32.26 24.63
C GLY A 165 -17.76 33.04 24.88
N GLY A 166 -17.49 34.01 24.00
CA GLY A 166 -16.37 34.94 23.92
C GLY A 166 -15.43 35.01 25.12
N GLY A 167 -14.21 34.49 24.92
CA GLY A 167 -13.10 34.50 25.89
C GLY A 167 -12.27 33.20 25.88
N SER A 168 -12.53 32.32 24.93
CA SER A 168 -12.17 30.91 25.01
C SER A 168 -10.78 30.61 24.45
N ILE A 169 -9.93 29.92 25.23
CA ILE A 169 -8.76 29.19 24.71
C ILE A 169 -9.17 27.93 23.92
N TYR A 170 -10.46 27.57 23.95
CA TYR A 170 -10.99 26.40 23.27
C TYR A 170 -11.00 26.63 21.75
N LYS A 171 -10.56 25.60 21.04
CA LYS A 171 -10.47 25.59 19.59
C LYS A 171 -11.61 24.72 19.08
N PRO A 172 -12.64 25.29 18.42
CA PRO A 172 -13.73 24.47 17.93
C PRO A 172 -13.19 23.54 16.85
N ALA A 173 -13.63 22.29 16.90
CA ALA A 173 -13.18 21.26 15.98
C ALA A 173 -14.38 20.46 15.48
N GLY A 174 -14.27 19.96 14.25
CA GLY A 174 -15.12 18.88 13.78
C GLY A 174 -14.26 17.66 13.45
N SER A 175 -14.79 16.48 13.79
CA SER A 175 -14.16 15.19 13.55
C SER A 175 -15.14 14.29 12.84
N LEU A 176 -14.69 13.59 11.81
CA LEU A 176 -15.50 12.68 11.04
C LEU A 176 -14.70 11.44 10.71
N SER A 177 -15.31 10.26 10.89
CA SER A 177 -14.80 9.00 10.38
C SER A 177 -15.95 8.27 9.71
N THR A 178 -15.81 7.96 8.42
CA THR A 178 -16.86 7.29 7.64
C THR A 178 -16.25 6.29 6.67
N MET A 179 -17.05 5.34 6.21
CA MET A 179 -16.68 4.41 5.13
C MET A 179 -17.45 4.76 3.86
N VAL A 180 -16.77 4.74 2.73
CA VAL A 180 -17.33 5.03 1.42
C VAL A 180 -16.89 3.95 0.42
N GLU A 181 -17.84 3.39 -0.32
CA GLU A 181 -17.52 2.58 -1.50
C GLU A 181 -17.23 3.53 -2.66
N LEU A 182 -16.09 3.35 -3.33
CA LEU A 182 -15.70 4.11 -4.51
C LEU A 182 -15.41 3.16 -5.67
N ASN A 183 -15.84 3.51 -6.87
CA ASN A 183 -15.34 2.94 -8.11
C ASN A 183 -14.05 3.66 -8.54
N ALA A 184 -13.28 3.03 -9.43
CA ALA A 184 -12.10 3.67 -10.02
C ALA A 184 -12.47 5.00 -10.69
N GLY A 185 -11.72 6.07 -10.39
CA GLY A 185 -11.96 7.42 -10.89
C GLY A 185 -12.95 8.25 -10.06
N GLU A 186 -13.68 7.65 -9.12
CA GLU A 186 -14.51 8.44 -8.19
C GLU A 186 -13.65 9.21 -7.19
N THR A 187 -14.14 10.36 -6.75
CA THR A 187 -13.36 11.30 -5.97
C THR A 187 -13.89 11.50 -4.57
N VAL A 188 -12.97 11.75 -3.64
CA VAL A 188 -13.26 12.20 -2.28
C VAL A 188 -12.51 13.50 -2.00
N SER A 189 -13.19 14.42 -1.33
CA SER A 189 -12.56 15.63 -0.77
C SER A 189 -13.15 15.99 0.58
N VAL A 190 -12.35 16.62 1.42
CA VAL A 190 -12.79 17.14 2.73
C VAL A 190 -13.04 18.64 2.63
N TRP A 191 -14.13 19.07 3.24
CA TRP A 191 -14.59 20.45 3.26
C TRP A 191 -14.87 20.87 4.71
N ALA A 192 -14.76 22.16 4.96
CA ALA A 192 -15.10 22.77 6.23
C ALA A 192 -16.19 23.82 6.03
N PHE A 193 -17.10 23.91 6.98
CA PHE A 193 -18.15 24.94 7.05
C PHE A 193 -18.18 25.51 8.46
N GLN A 194 -18.43 26.81 8.57
CA GLN A 194 -18.50 27.48 9.87
C GLN A 194 -19.53 28.63 9.87
N GLY A 195 -20.17 28.85 11.02
CA GLY A 195 -21.24 29.85 11.21
C GLY A 195 -20.84 31.10 11.98
N VAL A 196 -19.57 31.26 12.37
CA VAL A 196 -19.04 32.46 13.01
C VAL A 196 -19.16 33.63 12.05
N GLY A 197 -19.60 34.80 12.52
CA GLY A 197 -19.88 35.99 11.70
C GLY A 197 -18.69 36.63 10.96
N SER A 198 -17.54 35.96 10.90
CA SER A 198 -16.35 36.37 10.18
C SER A 198 -15.60 35.16 9.63
N THR A 199 -14.70 35.37 8.67
CA THR A 199 -13.81 34.32 8.16
C THR A 199 -12.96 33.73 9.28
N GLN A 200 -13.03 32.42 9.43
CA GLN A 200 -12.21 31.67 10.39
C GLN A 200 -11.05 31.01 9.67
N THR A 201 -9.99 30.70 10.41
CA THR A 201 -8.83 29.97 9.88
C THR A 201 -8.56 28.71 10.68
N LEU A 202 -8.10 27.66 10.01
CA LEU A 202 -7.66 26.45 10.70
C LEU A 202 -6.41 26.72 11.54
N TYR A 203 -6.40 26.21 12.77
CA TYR A 203 -5.25 26.32 13.67
C TYR A 203 -4.06 25.57 13.08
N ASN A 204 -2.86 26.14 13.06
CA ASN A 204 -1.70 25.46 12.48
C ASN A 204 -1.17 24.37 13.43
N SER A 205 -1.64 23.12 13.24
CA SER A 205 -1.33 22.01 14.13
C SER A 205 -1.44 20.66 13.42
N VAL A 206 -0.72 19.67 13.94
CA VAL A 206 -0.83 18.25 13.56
C VAL A 206 -2.21 17.64 13.84
N TRP A 207 -3.06 18.33 14.60
CA TRP A 207 -4.43 17.90 14.86
C TRP A 207 -5.31 17.97 13.61
N ASN A 208 -5.00 18.83 12.65
CA ASN A 208 -5.72 18.82 11.38
C ASN A 208 -5.13 17.76 10.46
N PHE A 209 -5.90 16.72 10.21
CA PHE A 209 -5.45 15.63 9.36
C PHE A 209 -6.57 15.07 8.49
N LEU A 210 -6.15 14.38 7.44
CA LEU A 210 -6.95 13.48 6.64
C LEU A 210 -6.21 12.14 6.57
N SER A 211 -6.91 11.06 6.90
CA SER A 211 -6.53 9.69 6.58
C SER A 211 -7.51 9.12 5.57
N ILE A 212 -6.98 8.52 4.51
CA ILE A 212 -7.74 7.70 3.57
C ILE A 212 -7.08 6.32 3.57
N GLU A 213 -7.83 5.32 4.01
CA GLU A 213 -7.36 3.94 4.07
C GLU A 213 -8.34 3.04 3.33
N GLU A 214 -7.84 2.34 2.32
CA GLU A 214 -8.57 1.24 1.71
C GLU A 214 -8.62 0.04 2.65
N LEU A 215 -9.79 -0.60 2.70
CA LEU A 215 -10.00 -1.80 3.48
C LEU A 215 -9.73 -3.04 2.61
N PRO A 216 -9.13 -4.10 3.19
CA PRO A 216 -8.82 -5.35 2.49
C PRO A 216 -10.06 -6.16 2.09
#